data_AF-A0A820LCC9-F1
#
_entry.id   AF-A0A820LCC9-F1
#
_cell.length_a   1.000
_cell.length_b   1.000
_cell.length_c   1.000
_cell.angle_alpha   90.00
_cell.angle_beta   90.00
_cell.angle_gamma   90.00
#
_symmetry.space_group_name_H-M   'P 1'
#
loop_
_entity.id
_entity.type
_entity.pdbx_description
1 polymer ?
#
loop_
_entity_poly.entity_id
_entity_poly.type
_entity_poly.pdbx_seq_one_letter_code
_entity_poly.pdbx_strand_id
1 'polypeptide(L)'
;MGCVVVANVQNEQDTQNQTFKVPMWYWQEDSWETKEKTIWRRYQDIESAIIEEVYEERNGPKVANLDKYYIDLNEYAQISRRNPTKQWKVKRELCIRADLVRETNRFVDSQSTAGPFYDVPTAGGYHGFIKAWKARNEHRSDNESLELAACGIIFEAVRDGKDSYQAEWLANSLRKAKDSSIENISITCIKLYTMESFLYKMINDALRDNDQSRVETLGPFCYLLFQTHYDKSLDKHQLWGVVYRGTVLDDAMIEKCKASVGEWKCWYNFASTSRNRALAEEFANTLFIIDIKLARGGLSLEKYSMYEMEKEVLLPAGVPLRIDQVEYDNEKQKHLIYVTAKTRDTACKSLQLP
;
A
#
# COMPACT_ATOMS: atom_id res chain seq x y z
N MET A 1 -33.49 -59.15 -5.04
CA MET A 1 -34.28 -57.90 -5.09
C MET A 1 -33.33 -56.77 -4.78
N GLY A 2 -32.92 -56.03 -5.81
CA GLY A 2 -31.99 -54.92 -5.67
C GLY A 2 -32.69 -53.64 -5.25
N CYS A 3 -31.99 -52.82 -4.49
CA CYS A 3 -32.31 -51.40 -4.34
C CYS A 3 -30.99 -50.64 -4.46
N VAL A 4 -30.82 -49.99 -5.61
CA VAL A 4 -29.70 -49.10 -5.92
C VAL A 4 -30.04 -47.74 -5.31
N VAL A 5 -29.25 -47.27 -4.35
CA VAL A 5 -29.32 -45.88 -3.90
C VAL A 5 -28.33 -45.09 -4.75
N VAL A 6 -28.86 -44.39 -5.75
CA VAL A 6 -28.12 -43.42 -6.55
C VAL A 6 -27.87 -42.20 -5.66
N ALA A 7 -26.60 -41.94 -5.34
CA ALA A 7 -26.19 -40.69 -4.73
C ALA A 7 -26.32 -39.57 -5.77
N ASN A 8 -27.19 -38.59 -5.51
CA ASN A 8 -27.23 -37.34 -6.25
C ASN A 8 -25.96 -36.55 -5.94
N VAL A 9 -24.98 -36.67 -6.83
CA VAL A 9 -23.86 -35.74 -6.97
C VAL A 9 -24.37 -34.59 -7.84
N GLN A 10 -24.92 -33.55 -7.21
CA GLN A 10 -25.26 -32.28 -7.86
C GLN A 10 -25.45 -31.23 -6.78
N ASN A 11 -24.38 -30.49 -6.47
CA ASN A 11 -24.35 -29.07 -6.07
C ASN A 11 -23.00 -28.72 -5.43
N GLU A 12 -21.94 -28.66 -6.23
CA GLU A 12 -20.66 -28.06 -5.81
C GLU A 12 -20.09 -27.07 -6.86
N GLN A 13 -20.87 -26.64 -7.85
CA GLN A 13 -20.37 -25.77 -8.93
C GLN A 13 -21.04 -24.38 -9.05
N ASP A 14 -21.99 -24.01 -8.20
CA ASP A 14 -22.75 -22.74 -8.37
C ASP A 14 -22.36 -21.60 -7.41
N THR A 15 -21.25 -21.69 -6.67
CA THR A 15 -20.85 -20.63 -5.70
C THR A 15 -19.73 -19.69 -6.16
N GLN A 16 -19.44 -19.62 -7.47
CA GLN A 16 -18.39 -18.73 -8.01
C GLN A 16 -18.95 -17.75 -9.04
N ASN A 17 -19.32 -16.55 -8.56
CA ASN A 17 -19.20 -15.24 -9.24
C ASN A 17 -20.19 -14.22 -8.65
N GLN A 18 -20.14 -14.01 -7.33
CA GLN A 18 -20.76 -12.80 -6.78
C GLN A 18 -19.78 -11.64 -7.04
N THR A 19 -20.03 -10.87 -8.09
CA THR A 19 -19.23 -9.67 -8.39
C THR A 19 -19.42 -8.67 -7.25
N PHE A 20 -18.37 -8.50 -6.43
CA PHE A 20 -18.38 -7.51 -5.35
C PHE A 20 -18.41 -6.11 -5.96
N LYS A 21 -19.47 -5.36 -5.66
CA LYS A 21 -19.60 -3.96 -6.04
C LYS A 21 -19.12 -3.06 -4.91
N VAL A 22 -18.30 -2.08 -5.22
CA VAL A 22 -17.74 -1.09 -4.29
C VAL A 22 -18.26 0.29 -4.70
N PRO A 23 -18.74 1.11 -3.75
CA PRO A 23 -19.13 2.47 -4.05
C PRO A 23 -17.92 3.34 -4.38
N MET A 24 -18.00 4.04 -5.51
CA MET A 24 -17.01 5.01 -5.94
C MET A 24 -17.67 6.36 -6.17
N TRP A 25 -16.94 7.41 -5.83
CA TRP A 25 -17.40 8.78 -5.97
C TRP A 25 -16.65 9.48 -7.09
N TYR A 26 -17.36 10.35 -7.82
CA TYR A 26 -16.82 11.10 -8.93
C TYR A 26 -17.26 12.56 -8.86
N TRP A 27 -16.43 13.46 -9.37
CA TRP A 27 -16.78 14.86 -9.60
C TRP A 27 -16.65 15.22 -11.07
N GLN A 28 -17.45 16.20 -11.48
CA GLN A 28 -17.50 16.67 -12.86
C GLN A 28 -16.43 17.74 -13.08
N GLU A 29 -15.48 17.49 -13.99
CA GLU A 29 -14.53 18.49 -14.47
C GLU A 29 -15.13 19.20 -15.68
N ASP A 30 -15.32 20.52 -15.57
CA ASP A 30 -15.82 21.33 -16.68
C ASP A 30 -14.72 21.59 -17.71
N SER A 31 -14.86 21.02 -18.92
CA SER A 31 -14.06 21.41 -20.07
C SER A 31 -14.51 22.80 -20.56
N TRP A 32 -13.82 23.83 -20.09
CA TRP A 32 -13.93 25.19 -20.60
C TRP A 32 -13.55 25.34 -22.09
N GLU A 33 -12.80 24.40 -22.65
CA GLU A 33 -12.26 24.48 -24.02
C GLU A 33 -13.14 23.81 -25.08
N THR A 34 -13.98 22.83 -24.72
CA THR A 34 -14.86 22.15 -25.69
C THR A 34 -16.21 21.81 -25.06
N LYS A 35 -17.30 22.41 -25.55
CA LYS A 35 -18.68 22.19 -25.09
C LYS A 35 -19.22 20.75 -25.26
N GLU A 36 -18.37 19.78 -25.64
CA GLU A 36 -18.81 18.47 -26.12
C GLU A 36 -18.42 17.28 -25.23
N LYS A 37 -17.60 17.45 -24.18
CA LYS A 37 -17.28 16.33 -23.27
C LYS A 37 -17.24 16.74 -21.80
N THR A 38 -18.28 16.34 -21.08
CA THR A 38 -18.24 16.24 -19.62
C THR A 38 -17.25 15.15 -19.21
N ILE A 39 -16.20 15.51 -18.48
CA ILE A 39 -15.23 14.56 -17.94
C ILE A 39 -15.57 14.32 -16.47
N TRP A 40 -15.75 13.05 -16.09
CA TRP A 40 -15.91 12.67 -14.69
C TRP A 40 -14.57 12.18 -14.15
N ARG A 41 -14.11 12.80 -13.07
CA ARG A 41 -12.90 12.41 -12.35
C ARG A 41 -13.28 11.67 -11.09
N ARG A 42 -12.56 10.61 -10.80
CA ARG A 42 -12.73 9.85 -9.57
C ARG A 42 -12.14 10.64 -8.40
N TYR A 43 -12.77 10.59 -7.24
CA TYR A 43 -12.11 11.04 -6.01
C TYR A 43 -11.00 10.07 -5.62
N GLN A 44 -10.06 10.54 -4.80
CA GLN A 44 -9.07 9.64 -4.22
C GLN A 44 -9.77 8.59 -3.32
N ASP A 45 -9.09 7.49 -3.06
CA ASP A 45 -9.60 6.41 -2.22
C ASP A 45 -10.07 6.92 -0.84
N ILE A 46 -9.23 7.73 -0.18
CA ILE A 46 -9.52 8.28 1.14
C ILE A 46 -10.70 9.24 1.12
N GLU A 47 -10.80 10.06 0.09
CA GLU A 47 -11.92 11.00 -0.06
C GLU A 47 -13.21 10.25 -0.32
N SER A 48 -13.17 9.23 -1.19
CA SER A 48 -14.32 8.34 -1.44
C SER A 48 -14.79 7.64 -0.17
N ALA A 49 -13.85 7.17 0.68
CA ALA A 49 -14.18 6.55 1.96
C ALA A 49 -14.84 7.53 2.94
N ILE A 50 -14.32 8.76 3.03
CA ILE A 50 -14.91 9.83 3.86
C ILE A 50 -16.32 10.18 3.38
N ILE A 51 -16.52 10.33 2.06
CA ILE A 51 -17.82 10.66 1.48
C ILE A 51 -18.81 9.52 1.72
N GLU A 52 -18.40 8.27 1.50
CA GLU A 52 -19.26 7.10 1.69
C GLU A 52 -19.68 6.94 3.15
N GLU A 53 -18.79 7.15 4.13
CA GLU A 53 -19.14 7.06 5.55
C GLU A 53 -20.26 8.05 5.93
N VAL A 54 -20.20 9.28 5.41
CA VAL A 54 -21.24 10.31 5.63
C VAL A 54 -22.53 10.00 4.85
N TYR A 55 -22.39 9.40 3.67
CA TYR A 55 -23.53 8.96 2.87
C TYR A 55 -24.33 7.85 3.58
N GLU A 56 -23.64 6.85 4.14
CA GLU A 56 -24.24 5.72 4.86
C GLU A 56 -24.85 6.12 6.22
N GLU A 57 -24.39 7.21 6.82
CA GLU A 57 -24.90 7.69 8.11
C GLU A 57 -26.36 8.14 8.00
N ARG A 58 -27.30 7.41 8.62
CA ARG A 58 -28.75 7.67 8.45
C ARG A 58 -29.23 8.99 9.03
N ASN A 59 -28.68 9.40 10.17
CA ASN A 59 -29.18 10.52 10.97
C ASN A 59 -28.15 11.66 11.10
N GLY A 60 -27.06 11.59 10.34
CA GLY A 60 -25.96 12.54 10.39
C GLY A 60 -26.12 13.70 9.40
N PRO A 61 -25.28 14.75 9.53
CA PRO A 61 -25.20 15.81 8.55
C PRO A 61 -24.81 15.23 7.18
N LYS A 62 -25.52 15.63 6.13
CA LYS A 62 -25.25 15.21 4.74
C LYS A 62 -24.16 16.05 4.07
N VAL A 63 -23.09 16.33 4.82
CA VAL A 63 -21.96 17.13 4.37
C VAL A 63 -20.65 16.41 4.70
N ALA A 64 -19.95 15.92 3.68
CA ALA A 64 -18.63 15.32 3.82
C ALA A 64 -17.55 16.40 3.75
N ASN A 65 -16.80 16.57 4.83
CA ASN A 65 -15.73 17.56 4.90
C ASN A 65 -14.42 16.97 4.37
N LEU A 66 -13.84 17.64 3.37
CA LEU A 66 -12.53 17.33 2.83
C LEU A 66 -11.63 18.57 2.96
N ASP A 67 -10.35 18.40 2.66
CA ASP A 67 -9.32 19.41 2.89
C ASP A 67 -9.59 20.70 2.08
N LYS A 68 -9.77 20.57 0.77
CA LYS A 68 -9.92 21.71 -0.16
C LYS A 68 -11.38 22.11 -0.43
N TYR A 69 -12.31 21.22 -0.13
CA TYR A 69 -13.73 21.34 -0.46
C TYR A 69 -14.58 20.56 0.54
N TYR A 70 -15.88 20.72 0.45
CA TYR A 70 -16.82 19.81 1.11
C TYR A 70 -17.84 19.34 0.08
N ILE A 71 -18.43 18.17 0.33
CA ILE A 71 -19.46 17.59 -0.53
C ILE A 71 -20.79 17.72 0.19
N ASP A 72 -21.71 18.49 -0.39
CA ASP A 72 -23.11 18.48 0.00
C ASP A 72 -23.80 17.29 -0.70
N LEU A 73 -24.21 16.30 0.09
CA LEU A 73 -24.85 15.08 -0.41
C LEU A 73 -26.35 15.24 -0.64
N ASN A 74 -26.97 16.34 -0.18
CA ASN A 74 -28.34 16.65 -0.57
C ASN A 74 -28.38 17.18 -2.01
N GLU A 75 -27.42 18.04 -2.34
CA GLU A 75 -27.31 18.68 -3.66
C GLU A 75 -26.40 17.92 -4.63
N TYR A 76 -25.71 16.88 -4.15
CA TYR A 76 -24.66 16.15 -4.89
C TYR A 76 -23.65 17.13 -5.52
N ALA A 77 -23.12 18.04 -4.69
CA ALA A 77 -22.26 19.12 -5.12
C ALA A 77 -20.96 19.19 -4.30
N GLN A 78 -19.83 19.28 -4.98
CA GLN A 78 -18.54 19.65 -4.41
C GLN A 78 -18.45 21.17 -4.38
N ILE A 79 -18.15 21.75 -3.22
CA ILE A 79 -18.07 23.20 -3.05
C ILE A 79 -16.68 23.57 -2.52
N SER A 80 -15.97 24.45 -3.24
CA SER A 80 -14.64 24.89 -2.82
C SER A 80 -14.69 25.73 -1.55
N ARG A 81 -13.84 25.40 -0.56
CA ARG A 81 -13.72 26.20 0.67
C ARG A 81 -13.12 27.58 0.42
N ARG A 82 -12.24 27.69 -0.58
CA ARG A 82 -11.56 28.95 -0.94
C ARG A 82 -12.44 29.87 -1.78
N ASN A 83 -13.37 29.29 -2.54
CA ASN A 83 -14.30 30.04 -3.37
C ASN A 83 -15.65 29.30 -3.48
N PRO A 84 -16.63 29.63 -2.62
CA PRO A 84 -17.93 28.95 -2.59
C PRO A 84 -18.74 29.04 -3.90
N THR A 85 -18.39 29.96 -4.81
CA THR A 85 -19.02 30.04 -6.14
C THR A 85 -18.51 28.96 -7.09
N LYS A 86 -17.34 28.36 -6.81
CA LYS A 86 -16.81 27.22 -7.56
C LYS A 86 -17.41 25.94 -7.01
N GLN A 87 -18.31 25.37 -7.80
CA GLN A 87 -19.02 24.15 -7.47
C GLN A 87 -18.96 23.17 -8.63
N TRP A 88 -18.89 21.89 -8.33
CA TRP A 88 -18.88 20.82 -9.33
C TRP A 88 -19.91 19.76 -8.94
N LYS A 89 -20.55 19.16 -9.94
CA LYS A 89 -21.48 18.06 -9.68
C LYS A 89 -20.71 16.83 -9.21
N VAL A 90 -21.36 16.05 -8.36
CA VAL A 90 -20.84 14.82 -7.78
C VAL A 90 -21.80 13.68 -8.11
N LYS A 91 -21.28 12.47 -8.25
CA LYS A 91 -22.10 11.27 -8.36
C LYS A 91 -21.46 10.10 -7.62
N ARG A 92 -22.30 9.16 -7.24
CA ARG A 92 -21.92 7.87 -6.68
C ARG A 92 -22.24 6.78 -7.70
N GLU A 93 -21.30 5.88 -7.95
CA GLU A 93 -21.51 4.71 -8.79
C GLU A 93 -21.08 3.44 -8.05
N LEU A 94 -21.73 2.32 -8.37
CA LEU A 94 -21.34 1.00 -7.85
C LEU A 94 -20.48 0.30 -8.90
N CYS A 95 -19.17 0.29 -8.66
CA CYS A 95 -18.19 -0.29 -9.56
C CYS A 95 -17.88 -1.73 -9.18
N ILE A 96 -17.60 -2.60 -10.16
CA ILE A 96 -17.11 -3.94 -9.87
C ILE A 96 -15.67 -3.80 -9.37
N ARG A 97 -15.33 -4.41 -8.23
CA ARG A 97 -14.00 -4.32 -7.62
C ARG A 97 -12.87 -4.74 -8.59
N ALA A 98 -13.14 -5.74 -9.42
CA ALA A 98 -12.20 -6.21 -10.44
C ALA A 98 -11.96 -5.19 -11.56
N ASP A 99 -12.86 -4.21 -11.76
CA ASP A 99 -12.68 -3.18 -12.79
C ASP A 99 -11.96 -1.94 -12.24
N LEU A 100 -11.70 -1.89 -10.92
CA LEU A 100 -10.97 -0.80 -10.31
C LEU A 100 -9.49 -0.93 -10.67
N VAL A 101 -9.02 0.03 -11.47
CA VAL A 101 -7.61 0.27 -11.72
C VAL A 101 -7.23 1.54 -10.97
N ARG A 102 -6.18 1.46 -10.15
CA ARG A 102 -5.65 2.65 -9.48
C ARG A 102 -4.99 3.55 -10.53
N GLU A 103 -5.05 4.86 -10.35
CA GLU A 103 -4.25 5.80 -11.14
C GLU A 103 -2.75 5.54 -10.84
N THR A 104 -2.18 4.66 -11.66
CA THR A 104 -0.81 4.27 -12.06
C THR A 104 0.43 4.74 -11.27
N ASN A 105 0.37 5.75 -10.41
CA ASN A 105 1.54 6.38 -9.83
C ASN A 105 2.22 5.55 -8.73
N ARG A 106 1.49 4.73 -7.94
CA ARG A 106 2.06 4.03 -6.76
C ARG A 106 3.21 3.05 -7.10
N PHE A 107 3.11 2.35 -8.23
CA PHE A 107 4.13 1.39 -8.68
C PHE A 107 5.23 2.04 -9.51
N VAL A 108 5.14 3.33 -9.81
CA VAL A 108 5.95 3.99 -10.83
C VAL A 108 6.75 5.13 -10.26
N ASP A 109 6.23 5.78 -9.21
CA ASP A 109 6.78 7.01 -8.67
C ASP A 109 8.21 6.78 -8.17
N SER A 110 9.15 7.16 -9.03
CA SER A 110 10.56 7.28 -8.70
C SER A 110 10.74 8.55 -7.90
N GLN A 111 10.30 8.52 -6.64
CA GLN A 111 10.58 9.61 -5.73
C GLN A 111 12.05 9.49 -5.28
N SER A 112 12.95 9.85 -6.19
CA SER A 112 14.39 10.08 -5.98
C SER A 112 14.57 11.07 -4.82
N THR A 113 15.43 10.78 -3.84
CA THR A 113 16.82 11.25 -3.80
C THR A 113 17.82 10.21 -3.26
N ALA A 114 17.36 9.03 -2.89
CA ALA A 114 18.20 8.01 -2.27
C ALA A 114 18.55 6.86 -3.24
N GLY A 115 19.63 6.13 -2.96
CA GLY A 115 20.08 5.02 -3.81
C GLY A 115 18.98 3.94 -3.98
N PRO A 116 18.98 3.18 -5.10
CA PRO A 116 17.99 2.12 -5.34
C PRO A 116 18.07 0.98 -4.30
N PHE A 117 19.18 0.95 -3.55
CA PHE A 117 19.60 -0.10 -2.66
C PHE A 117 20.50 0.47 -1.57
N TYR A 118 20.36 -0.06 -0.37
CA TYR A 118 21.21 0.27 0.77
C TYR A 118 21.94 -0.98 1.25
N ASP A 119 23.07 -0.78 1.91
CA ASP A 119 23.77 -1.88 2.56
C ASP A 119 22.89 -2.49 3.65
N VAL A 120 22.88 -3.82 3.71
CA VAL A 120 22.04 -4.56 4.65
C VAL A 120 22.47 -4.24 6.08
N PRO A 121 21.56 -3.81 6.97
CA PRO A 121 21.87 -3.62 8.38
C PRO A 121 22.47 -4.90 8.98
N THR A 122 23.58 -4.76 9.69
CA THR A 122 24.43 -5.86 10.17
C THR A 122 23.76 -6.82 11.15
N ALA A 123 22.58 -6.49 11.73
CA ALA A 123 21.87 -7.38 12.65
C ALA A 123 20.35 -7.16 12.70
N GLY A 124 19.58 -8.20 12.31
CA GLY A 124 18.26 -8.47 12.88
C GLY A 124 17.02 -8.33 11.99
N GLY A 125 17.13 -8.07 10.68
CA GLY A 125 15.99 -8.08 9.77
C GLY A 125 14.92 -6.99 9.96
N TYR A 126 15.13 -6.06 10.90
CA TYR A 126 14.31 -4.85 11.06
C TYR A 126 14.99 -3.66 10.39
N HIS A 127 14.21 -2.82 9.72
CA HIS A 127 14.65 -1.49 9.32
C HIS A 127 15.06 -0.66 10.56
N GLY A 128 16.13 0.14 10.47
CA GLY A 128 16.68 0.90 11.60
C GLY A 128 15.64 1.80 12.27
N PHE A 129 14.80 2.46 11.46
CA PHE A 129 13.67 3.27 11.91
C PHE A 129 12.67 2.49 12.80
N ILE A 130 12.23 1.31 12.35
CA ILE A 130 11.26 0.47 13.08
C ILE A 130 11.91 -0.10 14.34
N LYS A 131 13.17 -0.51 14.24
CA LYS A 131 13.95 -1.01 15.37
C LYS A 131 14.12 0.04 16.46
N ALA A 132 14.41 1.29 16.08
CA ALA A 132 14.58 2.40 17.01
C ALA A 132 13.28 2.68 17.79
N TRP A 133 12.14 2.71 17.10
CA TRP A 133 10.84 2.87 17.76
C TRP A 133 10.53 1.70 18.70
N LYS A 134 10.69 0.45 18.22
CA LYS A 134 10.43 -0.76 19.01
C LYS A 134 11.29 -0.81 20.28
N ALA A 135 12.59 -0.51 20.18
CA ALA A 135 13.49 -0.55 21.32
C ALA A 135 13.08 0.42 22.45
N ARG A 136 12.47 1.57 22.10
CA ARG A 136 11.98 2.55 23.08
C ARG A 136 10.60 2.23 23.64
N ASN A 137 9.83 1.38 22.95
CA ASN A 137 8.40 1.20 23.19
C ASN A 137 7.99 -0.28 23.34
N GLU A 138 8.94 -1.19 23.58
CA GLU A 138 8.67 -2.64 23.67
C GLU A 138 7.67 -3.05 24.77
N HIS A 139 7.50 -2.19 25.77
CA HIS A 139 6.58 -2.39 26.89
C HIS A 139 5.14 -1.98 26.56
N ARG A 140 4.90 -1.32 25.41
CA ARG A 140 3.59 -0.83 25.03
C ARG A 140 2.74 -1.93 24.40
N SER A 141 1.44 -1.87 24.68
CA SER A 141 0.43 -2.69 24.03
C SER A 141 0.16 -2.24 22.59
N ASP A 142 -0.49 -3.09 21.79
CA ASP A 142 -0.93 -2.73 20.44
C ASP A 142 -1.94 -1.57 20.46
N ASN A 143 -2.79 -1.50 21.48
CA ASN A 143 -3.74 -0.39 21.66
C ASN A 143 -3.06 0.96 21.89
N GLU A 144 -2.00 0.99 22.71
CA GLU A 144 -1.20 2.20 22.89
C GLU A 144 -0.46 2.56 21.60
N SER A 145 0.05 1.55 20.88
CA SER A 145 0.72 1.73 19.59
C SER A 145 -0.24 2.31 18.53
N LEU A 146 -1.50 1.87 18.52
CA LEU A 146 -2.56 2.42 17.66
C LEU A 146 -2.85 3.89 17.97
N GLU A 147 -2.93 4.26 19.25
CA GLU A 147 -3.14 5.65 19.64
C GLU A 147 -1.96 6.54 19.24
N LEU A 148 -0.72 6.07 19.47
CA LEU A 148 0.48 6.78 19.05
C LEU A 148 0.55 6.93 17.52
N ALA A 149 0.19 5.88 16.78
CA ALA A 149 0.09 5.93 15.32
C ALA A 149 -0.96 6.96 14.87
N ALA A 150 -2.14 6.96 15.48
CA ALA A 150 -3.21 7.91 15.18
C ALA A 150 -2.76 9.37 15.41
N CYS A 151 -2.18 9.66 16.58
CA CYS A 151 -1.66 10.98 16.91
C CYS A 151 -0.51 11.40 15.98
N GLY A 152 0.40 10.48 15.67
CA GLY A 152 1.54 10.73 14.79
C GLY A 152 1.13 11.07 13.35
N ILE A 153 0.13 10.39 12.80
CA ILE A 153 -0.41 10.69 11.46
C ILE A 153 -0.99 12.10 11.39
N ILE A 154 -1.77 12.52 12.41
CA ILE A 154 -2.31 13.88 12.49
C ILE A 154 -1.18 14.91 12.56
N PHE A 155 -0.21 14.68 13.46
CA PHE A 155 0.92 15.58 13.63
C PHE A 155 1.70 15.79 12.33
N GLU A 156 2.00 14.71 11.62
CA GLU A 156 2.76 14.75 10.37
C GLU A 156 1.98 15.42 9.23
N ALA A 157 0.67 15.20 9.14
CA ALA A 157 -0.17 15.88 8.17
C ALA A 157 -0.16 17.41 8.38
N VAL A 158 -0.35 17.86 9.62
CA VAL A 158 -0.30 19.28 9.99
C VAL A 158 1.09 19.86 9.69
N ARG A 159 2.15 19.13 10.03
CA ARG A 159 3.53 19.57 9.80
C ARG A 159 3.85 19.76 8.31
N ASP A 160 3.30 18.91 7.44
CA ASP A 160 3.46 19.02 5.99
C ASP A 160 2.46 20.01 5.35
N GLY A 161 1.73 20.80 6.15
CA GLY A 161 0.79 21.82 5.69
C GLY A 161 -0.46 21.23 5.01
N LYS A 162 -0.81 19.98 5.31
CA LYS A 162 -2.04 19.33 4.85
C LYS A 162 -3.14 19.62 5.87
N ASP A 163 -4.34 19.90 5.38
CA ASP A 163 -5.50 20.05 6.25
C ASP A 163 -5.84 18.70 6.94
N SER A 164 -6.61 18.77 8.02
CA SER A 164 -6.71 17.69 9.00
C SER A 164 -7.77 16.63 8.70
N TYR A 165 -8.67 16.80 7.72
CA TYR A 165 -9.82 15.89 7.60
C TYR A 165 -9.41 14.48 7.17
N GLN A 166 -8.53 14.37 6.17
CA GLN A 166 -7.97 13.08 5.79
C GLN A 166 -7.18 12.44 6.93
N ALA A 167 -6.37 13.23 7.64
CA ALA A 167 -5.53 12.74 8.72
C ALA A 167 -6.35 12.27 9.93
N GLU A 168 -7.40 13.01 10.30
CA GLU A 168 -8.35 12.64 11.35
C GLU A 168 -9.11 11.38 10.97
N TRP A 169 -9.52 11.22 9.72
CA TRP A 169 -10.19 10.00 9.27
C TRP A 169 -9.28 8.76 9.39
N LEU A 170 -8.01 8.88 8.96
CA LEU A 170 -7.00 7.83 9.12
C LEU A 170 -6.77 7.50 10.60
N ALA A 171 -6.59 8.51 11.43
CA ALA A 171 -6.39 8.37 12.87
C ALA A 171 -7.58 7.71 13.56
N ASN A 172 -8.80 8.12 13.22
CA ASN A 172 -10.03 7.54 13.77
C ASN A 172 -10.24 6.10 13.30
N SER A 173 -9.82 5.76 12.08
CA SER A 173 -9.82 4.36 11.62
C SER A 173 -8.92 3.46 12.46
N LEU A 174 -7.74 3.95 12.86
CA LEU A 174 -6.87 3.24 13.81
C LEU A 174 -7.50 3.15 15.21
N ARG A 175 -8.10 4.24 15.71
CA ARG A 175 -8.77 4.25 17.02
C ARG A 175 -9.96 3.29 17.08
N LYS A 176 -10.72 3.16 15.98
CA LYS A 176 -11.83 2.19 15.85
C LYS A 176 -11.34 0.73 15.91
N ALA A 177 -10.08 0.47 15.56
CA ALA A 177 -9.48 -0.86 15.64
C ALA A 177 -8.90 -1.18 17.03
N LYS A 178 -8.93 -0.24 17.99
CA LYS A 178 -8.55 -0.53 19.39
C LYS A 178 -9.47 -1.60 19.97
N ASP A 179 -8.92 -2.42 20.84
CA ASP A 179 -9.60 -3.54 21.50
C ASP A 179 -10.13 -4.62 20.53
N SER A 180 -9.77 -4.55 19.25
CA SER A 180 -10.10 -5.56 18.25
C SER A 180 -9.07 -6.69 18.23
N SER A 181 -9.36 -7.75 17.48
CA SER A 181 -8.38 -8.83 17.25
C SER A 181 -7.15 -8.31 16.50
N ILE A 182 -6.01 -9.00 16.66
CA ILE A 182 -4.78 -8.71 15.91
C ILE A 182 -5.02 -8.72 14.39
N GLU A 183 -5.87 -9.64 13.90
CA GLU A 183 -6.26 -9.70 12.50
C GLU A 183 -6.91 -8.39 12.03
N ASN A 184 -7.83 -7.83 12.82
CA ASN A 184 -8.50 -6.57 12.50
C ASN A 184 -7.53 -5.38 12.53
N ILE A 185 -6.59 -5.37 13.46
CA ILE A 185 -5.52 -4.35 13.53
C ILE A 185 -4.66 -4.44 12.27
N SER A 186 -4.22 -5.65 11.89
CA SER A 186 -3.41 -5.90 10.71
C SER A 186 -4.12 -5.47 9.43
N ILE A 187 -5.38 -5.89 9.25
CA ILE A 187 -6.21 -5.52 8.11
C ILE A 187 -6.40 -4.00 8.03
N THR A 188 -6.60 -3.33 9.17
CA THR A 188 -6.73 -1.87 9.21
C THR A 188 -5.45 -1.20 8.73
N CYS A 189 -4.29 -1.60 9.25
CA CYS A 189 -2.99 -1.05 8.83
C CYS A 189 -2.74 -1.26 7.33
N ILE A 190 -3.04 -2.45 6.81
CA ILE A 190 -2.93 -2.77 5.38
C ILE A 190 -3.84 -1.87 4.54
N LYS A 191 -5.11 -1.72 4.93
CA LYS A 191 -6.07 -0.86 4.22
C LYS A 191 -5.60 0.58 4.18
N LEU A 192 -5.16 1.14 5.32
CA LEU A 192 -4.69 2.52 5.38
C LEU A 192 -3.41 2.74 4.58
N TYR A 193 -2.48 1.77 4.61
CA TYR A 193 -1.25 1.84 3.82
C TYR A 193 -1.50 1.69 2.32
N THR A 194 -2.48 0.89 1.93
CA THR A 194 -2.80 0.65 0.52
C THR A 194 -3.61 1.79 -0.08
N MET A 195 -4.44 2.47 0.70
CA MET A 195 -5.27 3.59 0.26
C MET A 195 -4.48 4.69 -0.47
N GLU A 196 -5.02 5.18 -1.58
CA GLU A 196 -4.58 6.44 -2.21
C GLU A 196 -4.82 7.60 -1.25
N SER A 197 -3.79 7.91 -0.46
CA SER A 197 -3.75 8.97 0.55
C SER A 197 -2.33 9.48 0.70
N PHE A 198 -2.14 10.55 1.47
CA PHE A 198 -0.81 11.07 1.76
C PHE A 198 0.08 10.10 2.58
N LEU A 199 -0.53 9.18 3.34
CA LEU A 199 0.15 8.36 4.33
C LEU A 199 1.19 7.42 3.71
N TYR A 200 0.82 6.76 2.60
CA TYR A 200 1.72 5.86 1.87
C TYR A 200 3.03 6.54 1.47
N LYS A 201 2.92 7.72 0.84
CA LYS A 201 4.06 8.50 0.36
C LYS A 201 4.94 8.92 1.54
N MET A 202 4.32 9.53 2.56
CA MET A 202 4.98 10.01 3.76
C MET A 202 5.77 8.90 4.51
N ILE A 203 5.19 7.71 4.67
CA ILE A 203 5.86 6.57 5.31
C ILE A 203 7.06 6.10 4.48
N ASN A 204 6.86 5.90 3.18
CA ASN A 204 7.92 5.35 2.34
C ASN A 204 9.08 6.33 2.19
N ASP A 205 8.81 7.64 2.16
CA ASP A 205 9.84 8.67 2.14
C ASP A 205 10.62 8.68 3.46
N ALA A 206 9.93 8.68 4.61
CA ALA A 206 10.59 8.63 5.93
C ALA A 206 11.46 7.38 6.12
N LEU A 207 11.00 6.22 5.65
CA LEU A 207 11.76 4.98 5.69
C LEU A 207 12.96 5.01 4.74
N ARG A 208 12.76 5.45 3.49
CA ARG A 208 13.81 5.55 2.46
C ARG A 208 14.94 6.47 2.92
N ASP A 209 14.60 7.62 3.47
CA ASP A 209 15.60 8.59 3.95
C ASP A 209 16.14 8.22 5.34
N ASN A 210 15.61 7.15 5.94
CA ASN A 210 15.87 6.74 7.32
C ASN A 210 15.76 7.93 8.29
N ASP A 211 14.74 8.77 8.09
CA ASP A 211 14.54 10.06 8.77
C ASP A 211 14.28 9.85 10.27
N GLN A 212 15.34 9.85 11.07
CA GLN A 212 15.24 9.60 12.50
C GLN A 212 14.36 10.62 13.25
N SER A 213 14.13 11.81 12.67
CA SER A 213 13.28 12.84 13.27
C SER A 213 11.79 12.46 13.29
N ARG A 214 11.37 11.53 12.42
CA ARG A 214 9.99 11.05 12.30
C ARG A 214 9.71 9.75 13.03
N VAL A 215 10.71 9.19 13.75
CA VAL A 215 10.56 7.87 14.39
C VAL A 215 9.46 7.88 15.45
N GLU A 216 9.31 8.96 16.23
CA GLU A 216 8.28 9.00 17.27
C GLU A 216 6.85 9.18 16.72
N THR A 217 6.71 9.74 15.52
CA THR A 217 5.42 10.05 14.89
C THR A 217 4.97 8.95 13.93
N LEU A 218 5.84 8.50 13.02
CA LEU A 218 5.51 7.47 12.03
C LEU A 218 5.96 6.05 12.44
N GLY A 219 6.89 5.94 13.40
CA GLY A 219 7.38 4.66 13.93
C GLY A 219 6.29 3.73 14.45
N PRO A 220 5.29 4.19 15.23
CA PRO A 220 4.21 3.33 15.70
C PRO A 220 3.44 2.67 14.56
N PHE A 221 3.06 3.44 13.52
CA PHE A 221 2.35 2.90 12.37
C PHE A 221 3.23 1.93 11.56
N CYS A 222 4.50 2.30 11.32
CA CYS A 222 5.44 1.42 10.61
C CYS A 222 5.66 0.10 11.36
N TYR A 223 5.72 0.13 12.69
CA TYR A 223 5.81 -1.05 13.52
C TYR A 223 4.57 -1.93 13.38
N LEU A 224 3.36 -1.38 13.53
CA LEU A 224 2.11 -2.12 13.37
C LEU A 224 1.98 -2.75 11.99
N LEU A 225 2.29 -1.99 10.92
CA LEU A 225 2.29 -2.50 9.56
C LEU A 225 3.32 -3.62 9.37
N PHE A 226 4.51 -3.51 9.98
CA PHE A 226 5.52 -4.56 9.94
C PHE A 226 5.05 -5.84 10.66
N GLN A 227 4.34 -5.72 11.78
CA GLN A 227 3.79 -6.87 12.52
C GLN A 227 2.77 -7.68 11.70
N THR A 228 2.17 -7.11 10.65
CA THR A 228 1.23 -7.86 9.78
C THR A 228 1.89 -9.05 9.08
N HIS A 229 3.19 -8.97 8.78
CA HIS A 229 3.98 -10.11 8.28
C HIS A 229 4.17 -11.21 9.32
N TYR A 230 3.88 -10.90 10.59
CA TYR A 230 4.02 -11.81 11.70
C TYR A 230 2.71 -12.34 12.29
N ASP A 231 1.59 -11.80 11.83
CA ASP A 231 0.25 -12.19 12.23
C ASP A 231 -0.13 -13.57 11.65
N LYS A 232 -0.29 -14.56 12.55
CA LYS A 232 -0.62 -15.94 12.19
C LYS A 232 -1.98 -16.07 11.49
N SER A 233 -2.92 -15.14 11.74
CA SER A 233 -4.22 -15.15 11.06
C SER A 233 -4.08 -14.90 9.55
N LEU A 234 -2.97 -14.25 9.16
CA LEU A 234 -2.64 -13.92 7.78
C LEU A 234 -1.66 -14.91 7.13
N ASP A 235 -1.23 -15.98 7.82
CA ASP A 235 -0.27 -16.96 7.28
C ASP A 235 -0.73 -17.59 5.94
N LYS A 236 -2.04 -17.81 5.81
CA LYS A 236 -2.68 -18.30 4.56
C LYS A 236 -2.54 -17.34 3.36
N HIS A 237 -2.10 -16.11 3.59
CA HIS A 237 -1.89 -15.07 2.58
C HIS A 237 -0.41 -14.81 2.31
N GLN A 238 0.50 -15.52 2.98
CA GLN A 238 1.91 -15.46 2.65
C GLN A 238 2.20 -16.18 1.34
N LEU A 239 3.07 -15.58 0.54
CA LEU A 239 3.35 -16.00 -0.82
C LEU A 239 4.85 -16.08 -1.08
N TRP A 240 5.25 -17.17 -1.74
CA TRP A 240 6.59 -17.40 -2.25
C TRP A 240 6.59 -17.42 -3.77
N GLY A 241 7.76 -17.20 -4.36
CA GLY A 241 7.95 -17.17 -5.82
C GLY A 241 8.06 -15.77 -6.38
N VAL A 242 7.81 -15.63 -7.69
CA VAL A 242 8.14 -14.42 -8.43
C VAL A 242 7.05 -13.34 -8.32
N VAL A 243 7.49 -12.14 -7.99
CA VAL A 243 6.69 -10.90 -8.06
C VAL A 243 7.45 -9.83 -8.84
N TYR A 244 6.75 -8.78 -9.24
CA TYR A 244 7.23 -7.75 -10.14
C TYR A 244 7.04 -6.36 -9.55
N ARG A 245 8.00 -5.47 -9.76
CA ARG A 245 7.87 -4.06 -9.39
C ARG A 245 8.46 -3.19 -10.49
N GLY A 246 7.61 -2.39 -11.12
CA GLY A 246 8.06 -1.30 -11.98
C GLY A 246 8.71 -0.20 -11.16
N THR A 247 9.61 0.56 -11.77
CA THR A 247 10.05 1.87 -11.28
C THR A 247 10.68 2.65 -12.44
N VAL A 248 10.82 3.96 -12.27
CA VAL A 248 11.74 4.75 -13.09
C VAL A 248 13.09 4.84 -12.37
N LEU A 249 14.19 4.47 -13.02
CA LEU A 249 15.57 4.67 -12.55
C LEU A 249 16.32 5.54 -13.54
N ASP A 250 17.17 6.45 -13.06
CA ASP A 250 18.13 7.13 -13.94
C ASP A 250 19.33 6.22 -14.27
N ASP A 251 20.12 6.62 -15.27
CA ASP A 251 21.28 5.85 -15.73
C ASP A 251 22.29 5.58 -14.61
N ALA A 252 22.48 6.54 -13.69
CA ALA A 252 23.41 6.38 -12.58
C ALA A 252 22.91 5.33 -11.57
N MET A 253 21.60 5.26 -11.33
CA MET A 253 20.99 4.21 -10.51
C MET A 253 21.09 2.84 -11.18
N ILE A 254 20.90 2.76 -12.50
CA ILE A 254 21.06 1.52 -13.27
C ILE A 254 22.51 1.02 -13.21
N GLU A 255 23.50 1.88 -13.38
CA GLU A 255 24.91 1.50 -13.26
C GLU A 255 25.26 1.04 -11.84
N LYS A 256 24.68 1.66 -10.79
CA LYS A 256 24.82 1.16 -9.42
C LYS A 256 24.25 -0.26 -9.26
N CYS A 257 23.09 -0.55 -9.86
CA CYS A 257 22.53 -1.89 -9.84
C CYS A 257 23.45 -2.91 -10.52
N LYS A 258 24.03 -2.56 -11.68
CA LYS A 258 24.99 -3.41 -12.41
C LYS A 258 26.26 -3.67 -11.58
N ALA A 259 26.79 -2.64 -10.93
CA ALA A 259 27.98 -2.76 -10.10
C ALA A 259 27.75 -3.62 -8.84
N SER A 260 26.50 -3.67 -8.35
CA SER A 260 26.12 -4.46 -7.17
C SER A 260 25.59 -5.86 -7.49
N VAL A 261 25.79 -6.38 -8.70
CA VAL A 261 25.46 -7.78 -9.03
C VAL A 261 26.23 -8.73 -8.10
N GLY A 262 25.53 -9.68 -7.50
CA GLY A 262 26.03 -10.61 -6.49
C GLY A 262 26.05 -10.05 -5.06
N GLU A 263 25.89 -8.74 -4.88
CA GLU A 263 25.88 -8.11 -3.56
C GLU A 263 24.50 -8.22 -2.89
N TRP A 264 24.53 -8.26 -1.56
CA TRP A 264 23.33 -8.11 -0.74
C TRP A 264 23.07 -6.64 -0.45
N LYS A 265 21.86 -6.23 -0.78
CA LYS A 265 21.30 -4.91 -0.55
C LYS A 265 19.97 -5.04 0.17
N CYS A 266 19.31 -3.91 0.43
CA CYS A 266 17.94 -3.91 0.94
C CYS A 266 17.15 -2.70 0.44
N TRP A 267 15.83 -2.84 0.49
CA TRP A 267 14.91 -1.71 0.41
C TRP A 267 14.49 -1.31 1.81
N TYR A 268 14.67 -0.04 2.13
CA TYR A 268 14.37 0.50 3.46
C TYR A 268 12.86 0.66 3.69
N ASN A 269 12.12 1.05 2.66
CA ASN A 269 10.68 1.15 2.70
C ASN A 269 9.99 -0.21 2.52
N PHE A 270 8.70 -0.26 2.85
CA PHE A 270 7.83 -1.37 2.42
C PHE A 270 7.73 -1.37 0.89
N ALA A 271 7.86 -2.56 0.29
CA ALA A 271 7.83 -2.67 -1.17
C ALA A 271 6.50 -3.25 -1.62
N SER A 272 5.68 -2.40 -2.25
CA SER A 272 4.49 -2.82 -2.99
C SER A 272 4.93 -3.45 -4.31
N THR A 273 4.57 -4.70 -4.54
CA THR A 273 4.90 -5.48 -5.74
C THR A 273 3.62 -6.11 -6.30
N SER A 274 3.65 -6.63 -7.52
CA SER A 274 2.51 -7.28 -8.17
C SER A 274 2.87 -8.66 -8.67
N ARG A 275 1.93 -9.60 -8.64
CA ARG A 275 2.06 -10.88 -9.37
C ARG A 275 1.75 -10.74 -10.86
N ASN A 276 1.17 -9.62 -11.27
CA ASN A 276 0.86 -9.32 -12.67
C ASN A 276 2.03 -8.56 -13.30
N ARG A 277 2.86 -9.28 -14.07
CA ARG A 277 4.01 -8.69 -14.77
C ARG A 277 3.61 -7.55 -15.69
N ALA A 278 2.53 -7.72 -16.46
CA ALA A 278 2.10 -6.72 -17.45
C ALA A 278 1.76 -5.39 -16.76
N LEU A 279 1.05 -5.46 -15.63
CA LEU A 279 0.70 -4.28 -14.84
C LEU A 279 1.95 -3.58 -14.28
N ALA A 280 2.92 -4.33 -13.76
CA ALA A 280 4.17 -3.77 -13.25
C ALA A 280 5.06 -3.16 -14.35
N GLU A 281 4.96 -3.66 -15.59
CA GLU A 281 5.74 -3.18 -16.73
C GLU A 281 5.18 -1.88 -17.34
N GLU A 282 3.88 -1.62 -17.23
CA GLU A 282 3.15 -0.66 -18.07
C GLU A 282 3.74 0.76 -18.07
N PHE A 283 4.23 1.25 -16.94
CA PHE A 283 4.54 2.67 -16.75
C PHE A 283 6.00 2.96 -16.32
N ALA A 284 6.87 1.96 -16.34
CA ALA A 284 8.23 2.04 -15.76
C ALA A 284 9.33 1.86 -16.82
N ASN A 285 10.51 2.49 -16.66
CA ASN A 285 11.67 2.19 -17.53
C ASN A 285 12.48 0.98 -17.04
N THR A 286 12.22 0.52 -15.81
CA THR A 286 12.91 -0.58 -15.16
C THR A 286 11.89 -1.52 -14.50
N LEU A 287 12.08 -2.82 -14.65
CA LEU A 287 11.31 -3.87 -13.99
C LEU A 287 12.20 -4.67 -13.06
N PHE A 288 11.89 -4.65 -11.77
CA PHE A 288 12.42 -5.63 -10.83
C PHE A 288 11.63 -6.94 -10.94
N ILE A 289 12.34 -8.05 -11.14
CA ILE A 289 11.82 -9.42 -11.14
C ILE A 289 12.33 -10.10 -9.88
N ILE A 290 11.46 -10.29 -8.91
CA ILE A 290 11.84 -10.58 -7.53
C ILE A 290 11.41 -11.99 -7.17
N ASP A 291 12.36 -12.89 -6.92
CA ASP A 291 12.11 -14.24 -6.42
C ASP A 291 12.07 -14.24 -4.88
N ILE A 292 10.88 -14.42 -4.30
CA ILE A 292 10.65 -14.39 -2.86
C ILE A 292 10.98 -15.76 -2.25
N LYS A 293 12.06 -15.77 -1.47
CA LYS A 293 12.55 -16.89 -0.64
C LYS A 293 12.68 -16.50 0.84
N LEU A 294 11.86 -15.54 1.28
CA LEU A 294 11.78 -15.13 2.69
C LEU A 294 11.16 -16.25 3.52
N ALA A 295 11.57 -16.41 4.78
CA ALA A 295 11.02 -17.43 5.67
C ALA A 295 9.49 -17.32 5.86
N ARG A 296 8.95 -16.09 5.74
CA ARG A 296 7.52 -15.80 5.83
C ARG A 296 6.90 -15.32 4.52
N GLY A 297 7.61 -15.44 3.40
CA GLY A 297 7.11 -14.95 2.11
C GLY A 297 6.87 -13.43 2.06
N GLY A 298 6.17 -12.99 1.02
CA GLY A 298 5.53 -11.68 0.94
C GLY A 298 4.04 -11.81 1.23
N LEU A 299 3.42 -10.73 1.72
CA LEU A 299 2.01 -10.76 2.11
C LEU A 299 1.12 -10.39 0.92
N SER A 300 0.30 -11.34 0.45
CA SER A 300 -0.71 -11.06 -0.58
C SER A 300 -1.82 -10.17 -0.01
N LEU A 301 -2.07 -9.03 -0.67
CA LEU A 301 -3.08 -8.06 -0.28
C LEU A 301 -4.36 -8.17 -1.10
N GLU A 302 -4.47 -9.15 -2.00
CA GLU A 302 -5.60 -9.31 -2.95
C GLU A 302 -6.97 -9.23 -2.25
N LYS A 303 -7.11 -9.83 -1.06
CA LYS A 303 -8.36 -9.80 -0.30
C LYS A 303 -8.60 -8.49 0.47
N TYR A 304 -7.55 -7.73 0.77
CA TYR A 304 -7.57 -6.62 1.72
C TYR A 304 -7.43 -5.24 1.05
N SER A 305 -6.77 -5.17 -0.12
CA SER A 305 -6.63 -3.96 -0.94
C SER A 305 -7.92 -3.70 -1.71
N MET A 306 -8.27 -2.44 -1.95
CA MET A 306 -9.42 -2.09 -2.78
C MET A 306 -9.24 -2.48 -4.26
N TYR A 307 -8.02 -2.82 -4.67
CA TYR A 307 -7.64 -3.11 -6.05
C TYR A 307 -7.22 -4.57 -6.20
N GLU A 308 -8.20 -5.44 -6.37
CA GLU A 308 -7.99 -6.89 -6.44
C GLU A 308 -7.10 -7.29 -7.63
N MET A 309 -7.28 -6.63 -8.77
CA MET A 309 -6.53 -6.92 -10.00
C MET A 309 -5.05 -6.56 -9.93
N GLU A 310 -4.64 -5.72 -8.98
CA GLU A 310 -3.22 -5.43 -8.76
C GLU A 310 -2.47 -6.69 -8.32
N LYS A 311 -3.17 -7.68 -7.74
CA LYS A 311 -2.56 -8.88 -7.14
C LYS A 311 -1.34 -8.49 -6.29
N GLU A 312 -1.52 -7.43 -5.49
CA GLU A 312 -0.45 -6.78 -4.76
C GLU A 312 0.12 -7.74 -3.73
N VAL A 313 1.45 -7.82 -3.68
CA VAL A 313 2.22 -8.52 -2.65
C VAL A 313 3.11 -7.49 -1.97
N LEU A 314 2.91 -7.32 -0.67
CA LEU A 314 3.72 -6.43 0.15
C LEU A 314 4.97 -7.17 0.61
N LEU A 315 6.13 -6.55 0.48
CA LEU A 315 7.36 -7.00 1.14
C LEU A 315 7.65 -6.10 2.34
N PRO A 316 8.18 -6.67 3.44
CA PRO A 316 8.44 -5.91 4.65
C PRO A 316 9.54 -4.86 4.42
N ALA A 317 9.48 -3.76 5.17
CA ALA A 317 10.53 -2.76 5.23
C ALA A 317 11.87 -3.37 5.70
N GLY A 318 12.97 -3.00 5.04
CA GLY A 318 14.30 -3.52 5.34
C GLY A 318 14.59 -4.91 4.76
N VAL A 319 13.80 -5.39 3.81
CA VAL A 319 13.97 -6.72 3.21
C VAL A 319 15.36 -6.88 2.56
N PRO A 320 16.14 -7.93 2.90
CA PRO A 320 17.39 -8.23 2.21
C PRO A 320 17.15 -8.79 0.81
N LEU A 321 17.87 -8.24 -0.15
CA LEU A 321 17.73 -8.45 -1.58
C LEU A 321 19.12 -8.70 -2.16
N ARG A 322 19.31 -9.76 -2.94
CA ARG A 322 20.52 -9.95 -3.73
C ARG A 322 20.21 -9.63 -5.18
N ILE A 323 20.99 -8.74 -5.78
CA ILE A 323 20.89 -8.49 -7.23
C ILE A 323 21.56 -9.66 -7.93
N ASP A 324 20.78 -10.46 -8.64
CA ASP A 324 21.31 -11.64 -9.32
C ASP A 324 21.82 -11.28 -10.71
N GLN A 325 21.11 -10.38 -11.41
CA GLN A 325 21.42 -10.02 -12.79
C GLN A 325 20.77 -8.68 -13.17
N VAL A 326 21.40 -7.96 -14.10
CA VAL A 326 20.82 -6.78 -14.76
C VAL A 326 20.93 -6.95 -16.27
N GLU A 327 19.81 -6.84 -16.97
CA GLU A 327 19.71 -6.93 -18.43
C GLU A 327 19.01 -5.69 -19.00
N TYR A 328 19.12 -5.52 -20.32
CA TYR A 328 18.31 -4.56 -21.06
C TYR A 328 17.51 -5.30 -22.14
N ASP A 329 16.20 -5.19 -22.08
CA ASP A 329 15.28 -5.71 -23.07
C ASP A 329 15.15 -4.68 -24.21
N ASN A 330 15.79 -4.98 -25.35
CA ASN A 330 15.76 -4.11 -26.53
C ASN A 330 14.38 -4.04 -27.19
N GLU A 331 13.52 -5.06 -27.04
CA GLU A 331 12.19 -5.03 -27.64
C GLU A 331 11.27 -4.12 -26.86
N LYS A 332 11.31 -4.22 -25.52
CA LYS A 332 10.50 -3.40 -24.62
C LYS A 332 11.15 -2.08 -24.24
N GLN A 333 12.42 -1.88 -24.58
CA GLN A 333 13.24 -0.72 -24.20
C GLN A 333 13.26 -0.51 -22.67
N LYS A 334 13.47 -1.58 -21.90
CA LYS A 334 13.42 -1.57 -20.43
C LYS A 334 14.61 -2.29 -19.80
N HIS A 335 15.05 -1.81 -18.64
CA HIS A 335 15.99 -2.55 -17.81
C HIS A 335 15.27 -3.64 -17.01
N LEU A 336 15.79 -4.85 -17.03
CA LEU A 336 15.31 -5.96 -16.21
C LEU A 336 16.32 -6.23 -15.10
N ILE A 337 15.88 -6.11 -13.84
CA ILE A 337 16.74 -6.35 -12.68
C ILE A 337 16.20 -7.55 -11.92
N TYR A 338 16.95 -8.65 -11.98
CA TYR A 338 16.60 -9.90 -11.31
C TYR A 338 17.13 -9.87 -9.88
N VAL A 339 16.25 -10.13 -8.92
CA VAL A 339 16.54 -10.01 -7.50
C VAL A 339 16.02 -11.21 -6.73
N THR A 340 16.81 -11.75 -5.80
CA THR A 340 16.35 -12.75 -4.84
C THR A 340 16.11 -12.08 -3.48
N ALA A 341 14.89 -12.15 -2.97
CA ALA A 341 14.56 -11.73 -1.59
C ALA A 341 14.68 -12.92 -0.65
N LYS A 342 15.67 -12.95 0.25
CA LYS A 342 15.88 -14.08 1.18
C LYS A 342 16.16 -13.58 2.58
N THR A 343 15.61 -14.27 3.58
CA THR A 343 16.04 -14.06 4.96
C THR A 343 17.51 -14.48 5.05
N ARG A 344 18.37 -13.58 5.52
CA ARG A 344 19.77 -13.92 5.74
C ARG A 344 19.80 -15.01 6.80
N ASP A 345 20.23 -16.21 6.42
CA ASP A 345 20.49 -17.28 7.39
C ASP A 345 21.51 -16.73 8.38
N THR A 346 21.11 -16.50 9.63
CA THR A 346 22.04 -16.26 10.74
C THR A 346 22.89 -17.50 11.05
N ALA A 347 22.82 -18.54 10.21
CA ALA A 347 23.66 -19.73 10.22
C ALA A 347 24.85 -19.66 9.25
N CYS A 348 25.39 -18.47 8.93
CA CYS A 348 26.74 -18.37 8.37
C CYS A 348 27.76 -18.52 9.51
N LYS A 349 27.94 -19.76 9.96
CA LYS A 349 29.19 -20.25 10.54
C LYS A 349 30.27 -20.13 9.47
N SER A 350 30.95 -18.98 9.38
CA SER A 350 32.20 -18.84 8.62
C SER A 350 32.99 -17.60 9.08
N LEU A 351 33.17 -17.51 10.39
CA LEU A 351 34.39 -16.96 10.99
C LEU A 351 34.87 -17.99 12.01
N GLN A 352 35.33 -19.15 11.49
CA GLN A 352 36.49 -19.78 12.09
C GLN A 352 37.67 -18.89 11.68
N LEU A 353 38.04 -17.96 12.57
CA LEU A 353 39.42 -17.50 12.66
C LEU A 353 40.14 -18.44 13.63
N PRO A 354 41.45 -18.67 13.44
CA PRO A 354 42.22 -19.75 14.08
C PRO A 354 42.14 -19.78 15.60
#